data_AF-A0A6J1W8U3-F1
#
_entry.id   AF-A0A6J1W8U3-F1
#
_cell.length_a   1.000
_cell.length_b   1.000
_cell.length_c   1.000
_cell.angle_alpha   90.00
_cell.angle_beta   90.00
_cell.angle_gamma   90.00
#
_symmetry.space_group_name_H-M   'P 1'
#
loop_
_entity.id
_entity.type
_entity.pdbx_description
1 polymer ?
#
loop_
_entity_poly.entity_id
_entity_poly.type
_entity_poly.pdbx_seq_one_letter_code
_entity_poly.pdbx_strand_id
1 'polypeptide(L)'
;GIVLNPSFYGIVGHTHTMIHEVGHSLGLYHVFKGVSEIFSCSDPCIETEPSFETGDLCHDTNPTPTHKVCGDPPANSNMCGLRNFQNTPFNNFMSYADDDCTNSFTPNQVARMHCYLDLVYQSWQHIKKPAPIAITPQIVDRTETSVTLEWFPPIDRHFFE
;
A
#
# COMPACT_ATOMS: atom_id res chain seq x y z
N GLY A 1 -0.23 -17.46 -5.80
CA GLY A 1 -0.22 -17.58 -7.26
C GLY A 1 -1.43 -16.84 -7.79
N ILE A 2 -1.37 -16.32 -9.02
CA ILE A 2 -2.42 -15.48 -9.59
C ILE A 2 -3.29 -16.32 -10.52
N VAL A 3 -4.61 -16.17 -10.43
CA VAL A 3 -5.57 -16.76 -11.38
C VAL A 3 -6.39 -15.62 -11.97
N LEU A 4 -6.35 -15.49 -13.30
CA LEU A 4 -7.08 -14.44 -14.01
C LEU A 4 -8.15 -15.06 -14.90
N ASN A 5 -9.25 -14.32 -15.07
CA ASN A 5 -10.28 -14.68 -16.02
C ASN A 5 -9.71 -14.51 -17.45
N PRO A 6 -9.76 -15.56 -18.30
CA PRO A 6 -9.20 -15.51 -19.65
C PRO A 6 -9.85 -14.45 -20.55
N SER A 7 -11.08 -14.03 -20.24
CA SER A 7 -11.77 -12.97 -20.95
C SER A 7 -11.21 -11.57 -20.72
N PHE A 8 -10.27 -11.41 -19.78
CA PHE A 8 -9.65 -10.11 -19.45
C PHE A 8 -8.11 -10.16 -19.51
N TYR A 9 -7.51 -11.35 -19.54
CA TYR A 9 -6.05 -11.49 -19.57
C TYR A 9 -5.47 -11.16 -20.96
N GLY A 10 -4.53 -10.21 -20.99
CA GLY A 10 -3.81 -9.83 -22.22
C GLY A 10 -4.64 -9.00 -23.21
N ILE A 11 -5.79 -8.47 -22.79
CA ILE A 11 -6.65 -7.61 -23.61
C ILE A 11 -6.30 -6.13 -23.35
N VAL A 12 -6.19 -5.35 -24.43
CA VAL A 12 -5.98 -3.89 -24.35
C VAL A 12 -7.15 -3.25 -23.60
N GLY A 13 -6.85 -2.45 -22.56
CA GLY A 13 -7.86 -1.86 -21.69
C GLY A 13 -8.29 -2.73 -20.49
N HIS A 14 -7.66 -3.90 -20.31
CA HIS A 14 -7.88 -4.80 -19.16
C HIS A 14 -6.58 -5.22 -18.45
N THR A 15 -5.53 -4.41 -18.58
CA THR A 15 -4.22 -4.69 -17.98
C THR A 15 -4.17 -4.44 -16.47
N HIS A 16 -5.13 -3.69 -15.93
CA HIS A 16 -5.07 -3.21 -14.56
C HIS A 16 -5.43 -4.31 -13.57
N THR A 17 -6.33 -5.23 -13.97
CA THR A 17 -6.60 -6.45 -13.18
C THR A 17 -5.31 -7.24 -12.95
N MET A 18 -4.47 -7.42 -13.96
CA MET A 18 -3.20 -8.12 -13.77
C MET A 18 -2.26 -7.37 -12.81
N ILE A 19 -2.16 -6.04 -12.94
CA ILE A 19 -1.32 -5.21 -12.06
C ILE A 19 -1.81 -5.31 -10.61
N HIS A 20 -3.12 -5.26 -10.39
CA HIS A 20 -3.77 -5.40 -9.09
C HIS A 20 -3.43 -6.75 -8.42
N GLU A 21 -3.60 -7.85 -9.14
CA GLU A 21 -3.30 -9.19 -8.60
C GLU A 21 -1.80 -9.41 -8.34
N VAL A 22 -0.93 -8.78 -9.14
CA VAL A 22 0.51 -8.75 -8.87
C VAL A 22 0.80 -7.95 -7.59
N GLY A 23 0.11 -6.83 -7.37
CA GLY A 23 0.19 -6.07 -6.13
C GLY A 23 -0.14 -6.92 -4.90
N HIS A 24 -1.21 -7.71 -4.93
CA HIS A 24 -1.52 -8.68 -3.87
C HIS A 24 -0.44 -9.73 -3.67
N SER A 25 0.10 -10.27 -4.77
CA SER A 25 1.20 -11.22 -4.70
C SER A 25 2.44 -10.63 -4.05
N LEU A 26 2.62 -9.31 -4.12
CA LEU A 26 3.71 -8.56 -3.51
C LEU A 26 3.34 -7.93 -2.15
N GLY A 27 2.26 -8.39 -1.51
CA GLY A 27 1.93 -8.02 -0.13
C GLY A 27 1.13 -6.72 0.03
N LEU A 28 0.53 -6.21 -1.05
CA LEU A 28 -0.41 -5.09 -0.97
C LEU A 28 -1.82 -5.55 -0.61
N TYR A 29 -2.49 -4.77 0.23
CA TYR A 29 -3.92 -4.90 0.49
C TYR A 29 -4.72 -3.94 -0.38
N HIS A 30 -6.02 -4.17 -0.46
CA HIS A 30 -6.93 -3.18 -1.01
C HIS A 30 -6.85 -1.88 -0.22
N VAL A 31 -6.93 -0.74 -0.90
CA VAL A 31 -6.95 0.58 -0.25
C VAL A 31 -8.15 0.79 0.69
N PHE A 32 -9.16 -0.07 0.59
CA PHE A 32 -10.35 -0.06 1.46
C PHE A 32 -10.31 -1.14 2.56
N LYS A 33 -9.14 -1.72 2.83
CA LYS A 33 -8.93 -2.81 3.80
C LYS A 33 -9.47 -2.46 5.19
N GLY A 34 -9.16 -1.27 5.68
CA GLY A 34 -9.51 -0.82 7.03
C GLY A 34 -10.89 -0.20 7.17
N VAL A 35 -11.66 -0.12 6.09
CA VAL A 35 -12.97 0.51 6.08
C VAL A 35 -14.04 -0.48 5.64
N SER A 36 -13.89 -1.10 4.46
CA SER A 36 -14.90 -2.03 3.92
C SER A 36 -14.59 -3.50 4.14
N GLU A 37 -13.32 -3.87 4.36
CA GLU A 37 -12.90 -5.26 4.64
C GLU A 37 -12.58 -5.51 6.11
N ILE A 38 -13.38 -4.90 6.98
CA ILE A 38 -13.34 -5.09 8.43
C ILE A 38 -14.40 -6.11 8.86
N PHE A 39 -14.14 -6.82 9.96
CA PHE A 39 -15.10 -7.81 10.47
C PHE A 39 -16.32 -7.14 11.14
N SER A 40 -16.08 -6.05 11.87
CA SER A 40 -17.13 -5.27 12.53
C SER A 40 -16.67 -3.84 12.80
N CYS A 41 -17.60 -2.96 13.15
CA CYS A 41 -17.28 -1.59 13.58
C CYS A 41 -16.58 -1.49 14.96
N SER A 42 -16.31 -2.63 15.60
CA SER A 42 -15.51 -2.72 16.82
C SER A 42 -14.12 -3.30 16.56
N ASP A 43 -13.75 -3.50 15.29
CA ASP A 43 -12.46 -4.03 14.88
C ASP A 43 -11.36 -2.99 15.21
N PRO A 44 -10.31 -3.36 15.98
CA PRO A 44 -9.22 -2.44 16.29
C PRO A 44 -8.43 -2.01 15.06
N CYS A 45 -8.54 -2.74 13.95
CA CYS A 45 -7.86 -2.45 12.70
C CYS A 45 -8.64 -1.48 11.78
N ILE A 46 -9.73 -0.87 12.27
CA ILE A 46 -10.44 0.17 11.53
C ILE A 46 -9.48 1.32 11.24
N GLU A 47 -9.45 1.72 9.97
CA GLU A 47 -8.62 2.80 9.50
C GLU A 47 -9.44 4.09 9.46
N THR A 48 -9.19 4.96 10.42
CA THR A 48 -9.82 6.29 10.51
C THR A 48 -8.97 7.38 9.87
N GLU A 49 -7.68 7.12 9.73
CA GLU A 49 -6.65 7.97 9.14
C GLU A 49 -5.57 7.08 8.51
N PRO A 50 -4.86 7.54 7.47
CA PRO A 50 -3.86 6.73 6.80
C PRO A 50 -2.75 6.33 7.78
N SER A 51 -2.39 5.05 7.84
CA SER A 51 -1.52 4.52 8.89
C SER A 51 -0.64 3.37 8.42
N PHE A 52 0.45 3.12 9.15
CA PHE A 52 1.26 1.91 8.99
C PHE A 52 0.79 0.75 9.89
N GLU A 53 -0.22 0.98 10.74
CA GLU A 53 -0.68 0.03 11.76
C GLU A 53 -2.10 -0.50 11.50
N THR A 54 -2.94 0.29 10.84
CA THR A 54 -4.33 -0.05 10.52
C THR A 54 -4.57 0.01 9.01
N GLY A 55 -5.67 -0.59 8.56
CA GLY A 55 -6.06 -0.57 7.15
C GLY A 55 -5.13 -1.30 6.19
N ASP A 56 -4.78 -0.63 5.09
CA ASP A 56 -3.91 -1.21 4.05
C ASP A 56 -2.41 -1.13 4.40
N LEU A 57 -2.10 -0.53 5.57
CA LEU A 57 -0.78 -0.34 6.14
C LEU A 57 0.14 0.54 5.29
N CYS A 58 -0.44 1.54 4.60
CA CYS A 58 0.26 2.58 3.87
C CYS A 58 -0.18 3.97 4.35
N HIS A 59 0.72 4.75 4.97
CA HIS A 59 0.40 6.10 5.46
C HIS A 59 0.15 7.15 4.35
N ASP A 60 0.27 6.76 3.07
CA ASP A 60 0.07 7.65 1.92
C ASP A 60 -1.15 7.27 1.07
N THR A 61 -2.02 6.38 1.58
CA THR A 61 -3.32 6.02 0.99
C THR A 61 -4.43 6.41 1.98
N ASN A 62 -5.28 7.36 1.61
CA ASN A 62 -6.36 7.78 2.51
C ASN A 62 -7.39 6.66 2.71
N PRO A 63 -7.99 6.54 3.90
CA PRO A 63 -9.03 5.55 4.17
C PRO A 63 -10.21 5.77 3.23
N THR A 64 -10.72 4.68 2.66
CA THR A 64 -11.84 4.76 1.72
C THR A 64 -12.73 3.52 1.82
N PRO A 65 -14.06 3.63 1.67
CA PRO A 65 -14.90 2.47 1.48
C PRO A 65 -14.68 1.90 0.06
N THR A 66 -15.15 0.67 -0.17
CA THR A 66 -15.17 0.10 -1.52
C THR A 66 -15.98 1.00 -2.45
N HIS A 67 -15.32 1.50 -3.50
CA HIS A 67 -15.93 2.35 -4.50
C HIS A 67 -15.39 2.00 -5.89
N LYS A 68 -16.27 1.97 -6.89
CA LYS A 68 -15.93 1.56 -8.27
C LYS A 68 -15.86 2.72 -9.24
N VAL A 69 -16.17 3.94 -8.81
CA VAL A 69 -16.16 5.11 -9.67
C VAL A 69 -14.82 5.82 -9.55
N CYS A 70 -14.42 6.48 -10.64
CA CYS A 70 -13.26 7.36 -10.66
C CYS A 70 -13.55 8.67 -9.93
N GLY A 71 -13.54 8.63 -8.60
CA GLY A 71 -13.78 9.78 -7.75
C GLY A 71 -14.05 9.38 -6.30
N ASP A 72 -14.17 10.40 -5.45
CA ASP A 72 -14.49 10.19 -4.04
C ASP A 72 -15.91 9.61 -3.88
N PRO A 73 -16.12 8.74 -2.86
CA PRO A 73 -17.45 8.22 -2.57
C PRO A 73 -18.41 9.37 -2.22
N PRO A 74 -19.72 9.20 -2.47
CA PRO A 74 -20.71 10.20 -2.11
C PRO A 74 -20.63 10.62 -0.63
N ALA A 75 -20.90 11.89 -0.32
CA ALA A 75 -20.81 12.43 1.04
C ALA A 75 -21.73 11.73 2.07
N ASN A 76 -22.78 11.05 1.60
CA ASN A 76 -23.67 10.25 2.45
C ASN A 76 -23.14 8.83 2.72
N SER A 77 -21.99 8.45 2.15
CA SER A 77 -21.30 7.20 2.46
C SER A 77 -20.90 7.21 3.93
N ASN A 78 -21.43 6.25 4.69
CA ASN A 78 -21.18 6.09 6.11
C ASN A 78 -20.75 4.65 6.37
N MET A 79 -19.53 4.47 6.83
CA MET A 79 -18.99 3.17 7.22
C MET A 79 -18.48 3.28 8.66
N CYS A 80 -19.11 2.56 9.59
CA CYS A 80 -18.73 2.56 11.01
C CYS A 80 -18.59 3.96 11.66
N GLY A 81 -19.40 4.93 11.21
CA GLY A 81 -19.37 6.30 11.71
C GLY A 81 -18.39 7.22 10.96
N LEU A 82 -17.54 6.68 10.09
CA LEU A 82 -16.69 7.43 9.17
C LEU A 82 -17.56 7.99 8.03
N ARG A 83 -17.36 9.27 7.73
CA ARG A 83 -18.13 10.05 6.75
C ARG A 83 -17.21 10.98 5.99
N ASN A 84 -17.70 11.51 4.88
CA ASN A 84 -17.00 12.53 4.09
C ASN A 84 -15.60 12.09 3.68
N PHE A 85 -15.48 10.89 3.11
CA PHE A 85 -14.24 10.43 2.51
C PHE A 85 -13.85 11.38 1.37
N GLN A 86 -12.65 11.94 1.44
CA GLN A 86 -12.12 12.92 0.48
C GLN A 86 -10.70 12.55 0.09
N ASN A 87 -10.31 12.87 -1.15
CA ASN A 87 -9.00 12.55 -1.70
C ASN A 87 -8.68 11.06 -1.53
N THR A 88 -9.67 10.21 -1.76
CA THR A 88 -9.53 8.77 -1.67
C THR A 88 -8.62 8.26 -2.80
N PRO A 89 -7.88 7.17 -2.59
CA PRO A 89 -6.94 6.63 -3.58
C PRO A 89 -7.66 5.86 -4.70
N PHE A 90 -8.70 6.45 -5.31
CA PHE A 90 -9.51 5.79 -6.35
C PHE A 90 -8.71 5.47 -7.62
N ASN A 91 -7.67 6.26 -7.93
CA ASN A 91 -6.74 6.06 -9.04
C ASN A 91 -5.60 5.07 -8.73
N ASN A 92 -5.59 4.46 -7.54
CA ASN A 92 -4.61 3.48 -7.14
C ASN A 92 -4.91 2.12 -7.78
N PHE A 93 -3.88 1.36 -8.17
CA PHE A 93 -4.11 0.02 -8.73
C PHE A 93 -4.78 -0.95 -7.75
N MET A 94 -4.68 -0.73 -6.43
CA MET A 94 -5.33 -1.54 -5.40
C MET A 94 -6.78 -1.09 -5.08
N SER A 95 -7.32 -0.15 -5.88
CA SER A 95 -8.73 0.24 -5.92
C SER A 95 -9.57 -0.75 -6.76
N TYR A 96 -10.89 -0.62 -6.70
CA TYR A 96 -11.83 -1.28 -7.61
C TYR A 96 -12.41 -0.32 -8.67
N ALA A 97 -11.84 0.87 -8.83
CA ALA A 97 -12.19 1.76 -9.92
C ALA A 97 -11.80 1.14 -11.27
N ASP A 98 -12.53 1.53 -12.32
CA ASP A 98 -12.32 1.02 -13.68
C ASP A 98 -10.88 1.23 -14.19
N ASP A 99 -10.45 0.38 -15.13
CA ASP A 99 -9.11 0.40 -15.73
C ASP A 99 -8.73 1.80 -16.26
N ASP A 100 -9.65 2.53 -16.89
CA ASP A 100 -9.38 3.89 -17.42
C ASP A 100 -9.07 4.94 -16.33
N CYS A 101 -9.23 4.60 -15.05
CA CYS A 101 -8.99 5.47 -13.90
C CYS A 101 -7.69 5.17 -13.15
N THR A 102 -7.38 3.89 -12.94
CA THR A 102 -6.26 3.49 -12.08
C THR A 102 -4.92 3.61 -12.80
N ASN A 103 -3.88 4.17 -12.16
CA ASN A 103 -2.63 4.46 -12.87
C ASN A 103 -1.36 4.48 -12.01
N SER A 104 -1.46 4.25 -10.70
CA SER A 104 -0.32 4.42 -9.81
C SER A 104 -0.34 3.49 -8.60
N PHE A 105 0.86 3.23 -8.10
CA PHE A 105 1.12 2.82 -6.71
C PHE A 105 1.71 4.00 -5.96
N THR A 106 1.51 4.04 -4.65
CA THR A 106 2.14 5.04 -3.78
C THR A 106 3.57 4.63 -3.39
N PRO A 107 4.42 5.57 -2.94
CA PRO A 107 5.75 5.24 -2.42
C PRO A 107 5.75 4.19 -1.30
N ASN A 108 4.79 4.23 -0.37
CA ASN A 108 4.73 3.21 0.69
C ASN A 108 4.31 1.84 0.15
N GLN A 109 3.40 1.79 -0.82
CA GLN A 109 3.06 0.53 -1.49
C GLN A 109 4.29 -0.06 -2.21
N VAL A 110 5.05 0.77 -2.92
CA VAL A 110 6.31 0.34 -3.55
C VAL A 110 7.29 -0.20 -2.50
N ALA A 111 7.48 0.51 -1.39
CA ALA A 111 8.34 0.05 -0.30
C ALA A 111 7.87 -1.30 0.29
N ARG A 112 6.57 -1.50 0.46
CA ARG A 112 5.99 -2.76 0.93
C ARG A 112 6.23 -3.91 -0.06
N MET A 113 6.08 -3.66 -1.36
CA MET A 113 6.37 -4.66 -2.39
C MET A 113 7.85 -5.09 -2.37
N HIS A 114 8.78 -4.14 -2.25
CA HIS A 114 10.20 -4.46 -2.08
C HIS A 114 10.48 -5.26 -0.81
N CYS A 115 9.90 -4.84 0.32
CA CYS A 115 10.00 -5.57 1.58
C CYS A 115 9.50 -7.02 1.46
N TYR A 116 8.39 -7.23 0.74
CA TYR A 116 7.85 -8.57 0.51
C TYR A 116 8.77 -9.43 -0.36
N LEU A 117 9.38 -8.85 -1.41
CA LEU A 117 10.37 -9.53 -2.23
C LEU A 117 11.59 -9.97 -1.43
N ASP A 118 12.07 -9.13 -0.52
CA ASP A 118 13.29 -9.40 0.26
C ASP A 118 13.05 -10.36 1.43
N LEU A 119 11.89 -10.27 2.09
CA LEU A 119 11.60 -11.07 3.29
C LEU A 119 10.88 -12.38 2.96
N VAL A 120 9.95 -12.38 2.01
CA VAL A 120 9.11 -13.55 1.69
C VAL A 120 9.65 -14.30 0.47
N TYR A 121 10.06 -13.58 -0.58
CA TYR A 121 10.53 -14.18 -1.84
C TYR A 121 12.05 -14.18 -2.01
N GLN A 122 12.81 -14.02 -0.93
CA GLN A 122 14.27 -14.06 -0.96
C GLN A 122 14.82 -15.29 -1.72
N SER A 123 14.19 -16.45 -1.54
CA SER A 123 14.60 -17.70 -2.19
C SER A 123 14.41 -17.73 -3.70
N TRP A 124 13.57 -16.83 -4.25
CA TRP A 124 13.31 -16.71 -5.68
C TRP A 124 14.28 -15.74 -6.37
N GLN A 125 15.06 -14.98 -5.59
CA GLN A 125 16.07 -14.09 -6.13
C GLN A 125 17.28 -14.91 -6.62
N HIS A 126 17.77 -14.59 -7.82
CA HIS A 126 18.94 -15.26 -8.41
C HIS A 126 20.22 -15.09 -7.58
N ILE A 127 20.31 -14.00 -6.81
CA ILE A 127 21.46 -13.68 -5.97
C ILE A 127 20.99 -13.75 -4.51
N LYS A 128 21.59 -14.63 -3.72
CA LYS A 128 21.34 -14.71 -2.28
C LYS A 128 22.05 -13.56 -1.57
N LYS A 129 21.42 -12.38 -1.55
CA LYS A 129 21.83 -11.28 -0.67
C LYS A 129 21.17 -11.46 0.70
N PRO A 130 21.87 -11.16 1.81
CA PRO A 130 21.20 -11.00 3.10
C PRO A 130 20.08 -9.96 2.94
N ALA A 131 18.93 -10.19 3.57
CA ALA A 131 17.87 -9.18 3.56
C ALA A 131 18.43 -7.86 4.13
N PRO A 132 18.19 -6.71 3.46
CA PRO A 132 18.66 -5.43 3.97
C PRO A 132 18.00 -5.19 5.34
N ILE A 133 18.82 -5.04 6.37
CA ILE A 133 18.35 -4.68 7.71
C ILE A 133 18.18 -3.17 7.71
N ALA A 134 16.94 -2.71 7.63
CA ALA A 134 16.61 -1.31 7.82
C ALA A 134 17.09 -0.89 9.22
N ILE A 135 17.99 0.09 9.27
CA ILE A 135 18.49 0.63 10.53
C ILE A 135 17.63 1.83 10.89
N THR A 136 17.13 1.87 12.12
CA THR A 136 16.44 3.05 12.65
C THR A 136 17.36 4.26 12.59
N PRO A 137 16.85 5.47 12.29
CA PRO A 137 17.70 6.64 12.21
C PRO A 137 18.38 6.86 13.55
N GLN A 138 19.67 7.20 13.51
CA GLN A 138 20.40 7.45 14.75
C GLN A 138 20.52 8.95 15.01
N ILE A 139 20.52 9.31 16.29
CA ILE A 139 20.82 10.67 16.72
C ILE A 139 22.31 10.90 16.49
N VAL A 140 22.63 11.78 15.54
CA VAL A 140 24.02 12.15 15.22
C VAL A 140 24.44 13.45 15.89
N ASP A 141 23.48 14.29 16.27
CA ASP A 141 23.74 15.50 17.06
C ASP A 141 22.53 15.89 17.92
N ARG A 142 22.79 16.59 19.02
CA ARG A 142 21.77 17.09 19.94
C ARG A 142 22.18 18.42 20.55
N THR A 143 21.32 19.41 20.40
CA THR A 143 21.41 20.71 21.09
C THR A 143 20.33 20.82 22.17
N GLU A 144 20.29 21.94 22.89
CA GLU A 144 19.20 22.20 23.86
C GLU A 144 17.82 22.29 23.19
N THR A 145 17.76 22.65 21.91
CA THR A 145 16.50 22.92 21.18
C THR A 145 16.29 22.03 19.96
N SER A 146 17.26 21.20 19.58
CA SER A 146 17.17 20.35 18.39
C SER A 146 17.82 18.98 18.56
N VAL A 147 17.34 18.03 17.76
CA VAL A 147 17.92 16.69 17.59
C VAL A 147 18.11 16.49 16.09
N THR A 148 19.32 16.08 15.68
CA THR A 148 19.62 15.72 14.29
C THR A 148 19.61 14.21 14.17
N LEU A 149 18.76 13.71 13.28
CA LEU A 149 18.63 12.29 12.95
C LEU A 149 19.24 12.02 11.58
N GLU A 150 20.01 10.94 11.46
CA GLU A 150 20.55 10.47 10.18
C GLU A 150 20.08 9.05 9.91
N TRP A 151 19.56 8.82 8.70
CA TRP A 151 19.24 7.50 8.18
C TRP A 151 20.50 6.90 7.57
N PHE A 152 21.08 5.92 8.25
CA PHE A 152 22.24 5.21 7.72
C PHE A 152 21.81 4.27 6.60
N PRO A 153 22.64 4.11 5.55
CA PRO A 153 22.39 3.10 4.54
C PRO A 153 22.28 1.71 5.19
N PRO A 154 21.59 0.76 4.53
CA PRO A 154 21.59 -0.62 4.99
C PRO A 154 23.02 -1.14 5.13
N ILE A 155 23.24 -2.16 5.98
CA ILE A 155 24.60 -2.69 6.28
C ILE A 155 25.36 -3.10 5.00
N ASP A 156 24.64 -3.50 3.96
CA ASP A 156 25.19 -3.89 2.66
C ASP A 156 25.55 -2.70 1.73
N ARG A 157 25.27 -1.47 2.17
CA ARG A 157 25.53 -0.19 1.49
C ARG A 157 24.89 -0.03 0.11
N HIS A 158 23.86 -0.83 -0.22
CA HIS A 158 23.13 -0.69 -1.47
C HIS A 158 21.82 0.06 -1.24
N PHE A 159 21.59 1.09 -2.05
CA PHE A 159 20.30 1.76 -2.13
C PHE A 159 19.43 1.04 -3.17
N PHE A 160 18.14 0.91 -2.89
CA PHE A 160 17.17 0.61 -3.94
C PHE A 160 16.99 1.90 -4.75
N GLU A 161 17.63 1.99 -5.91
CA GLU A 161 17.32 3.00 -6.95
C GLU A 161 16.09 2.58 -7.74
#